data_AF-A0A8D8XEQ1-F1
#
_entry.id   AF-A0A8D8XEQ1-F1
#
_cell.length_a   1.000
_cell.length_b   1.000
_cell.length_c   1.000
_cell.angle_alpha   90.00
_cell.angle_beta   90.00
_cell.angle_gamma   90.00
#
_symmetry.space_group_name_H-M   'P 1'
#
loop_
_entity.id
_entity.type
_entity.pdbx_description
1 polymer ?
#
loop_
_entity_poly.entity_id
_entity_poly.type
_entity_poly.pdbx_seq_one_letter_code
_entity_poly.pdbx_strand_id
1 'polypeptide(L)'
;MASANQHYCLRWNNYQSIMTPLFHHLLRTEAFVDVTLACNEQSLKAHKVVLSACSSYFQKLLIENPCKHPTIIMPHVCFTDLKFIIEFVYRGEIDVSQTELQSLLKTADQLKIKGLCEQIKGLSTTSFLVQPLEPIHHPCTSTTGTPPSDQHPTMRTHTNTP
;
A
#
# COMPACT_ATOMS: atom_id res chain seq x y z
N MET A 1 -43.17 21.92 27.23
CA MET A 1 -42.20 22.26 26.18
C MET A 1 -41.36 21.03 25.91
N ALA A 2 -41.56 20.35 24.78
CA ALA A 2 -40.76 19.20 24.40
C ALA A 2 -39.40 19.71 23.91
N SER A 3 -38.30 19.32 24.55
CA SER A 3 -36.97 19.63 24.04
C SER A 3 -36.79 18.91 22.71
N ALA A 4 -36.56 19.65 21.63
CA ALA A 4 -36.20 19.06 20.35
C ALA A 4 -34.95 18.19 20.53
N ASN A 5 -35.04 16.90 20.16
CA ASN A 5 -33.91 15.98 20.20
C ASN A 5 -32.84 16.47 19.22
N GLN A 6 -31.82 17.16 19.76
CA GLN A 6 -30.67 17.56 18.98
C GLN A 6 -29.73 16.36 18.80
N HIS A 7 -29.46 16.02 17.54
CA HIS A 7 -28.47 15.01 17.18
C HIS A 7 -27.19 15.67 16.67
N TYR A 8 -26.04 15.17 17.10
CA TYR A 8 -24.72 15.66 16.71
C TYR A 8 -23.97 14.57 15.94
N CYS A 9 -23.32 14.94 14.84
CA CYS A 9 -22.45 14.05 14.07
C CYS A 9 -20.99 14.49 14.27
N LEU A 10 -20.17 13.58 14.80
CA LEU A 10 -18.73 13.79 14.94
C LEU A 10 -18.02 13.09 13.78
N ARG A 11 -17.13 13.81 13.10
CA ARG A 11 -16.34 13.28 11.99
C ARG A 11 -14.87 13.47 12.27
N TRP A 12 -14.10 12.40 12.09
CA TRP A 12 -12.66 12.48 11.98
C TRP A 12 -12.28 12.64 10.50
N ASN A 13 -11.92 13.86 10.12
CA ASN A 13 -11.80 14.27 8.70
C ASN A 13 -10.83 13.43 7.86
N ASN A 14 -9.78 12.87 8.47
CA ASN A 14 -8.75 12.08 7.81
C ASN A 14 -8.76 10.60 8.23
N TYR A 15 -9.87 10.10 8.81
CA TYR A 15 -9.96 8.71 9.29
C TYR A 15 -9.63 7.67 8.20
N GLN A 16 -10.15 7.85 6.99
CA GLN A 16 -9.90 6.91 5.89
C GLN A 16 -8.43 6.91 5.47
N SER A 17 -7.80 8.10 5.36
CA SER A 17 -6.40 8.22 4.91
C SER A 17 -5.38 7.72 5.93
N ILE A 18 -5.75 7.67 7.22
CA ILE A 18 -4.87 7.11 8.27
C ILE A 18 -5.04 5.60 8.44
N MET A 19 -6.19 5.03 8.09
CA MET A 19 -6.47 3.63 8.41
C MET A 19 -5.57 2.67 7.63
N THR A 20 -5.37 2.93 6.33
CA THR A 20 -4.49 2.15 5.46
C THR A 20 -3.05 2.08 5.99
N PRO A 21 -2.34 3.21 6.23
CA PRO A 21 -0.97 3.14 6.75
C PRO A 21 -0.88 2.52 8.16
N LEU A 22 -1.92 2.64 8.99
CA LEU A 22 -1.96 1.98 10.30
C LEU A 22 -2.02 0.46 10.18
N PHE A 23 -2.90 -0.09 9.34
CA PHE A 23 -2.94 -1.55 9.11
C PHE A 23 -1.65 -2.07 8.48
N HIS A 24 -1.06 -1.31 7.56
CA HIS A 24 0.23 -1.65 6.98
C HIS A 24 1.34 -1.67 8.05
N HIS A 25 1.32 -0.73 9.01
CA HIS A 25 2.24 -0.76 10.16
C HIS A 25 2.05 -1.99 11.04
N LEU A 26 0.79 -2.36 11.34
CA LEU A 26 0.49 -3.58 12.11
C LEU A 26 1.02 -4.84 11.41
N LEU A 27 0.89 -4.92 10.08
CA LEU A 27 1.46 -6.01 9.29
C LEU A 27 2.99 -6.06 9.43
N ARG A 28 3.67 -4.92 9.23
CA ARG A 28 5.14 -4.85 9.28
C ARG A 28 5.72 -5.17 10.66
N THR A 29 4.98 -4.86 11.71
CA THR A 29 5.36 -5.17 13.11
C THR A 29 4.89 -6.54 13.56
N GLU A 30 4.17 -7.27 12.69
CA GLU A 30 3.52 -8.53 12.98
C GLU A 30 2.57 -8.47 14.21
N ALA A 31 2.05 -7.28 14.52
CA ALA A 31 1.13 -7.09 15.64
C ALA A 31 -0.25 -7.61 15.26
N PHE A 32 -0.83 -8.49 16.07
CA PHE A 32 -2.16 -9.09 15.86
C PHE A 32 -2.32 -9.94 14.58
N VAL A 33 -1.23 -10.30 13.92
CA VAL A 33 -1.28 -11.27 12.82
C VAL A 33 -1.79 -12.61 13.34
N ASP A 34 -2.75 -13.19 12.64
CA ASP A 34 -3.50 -14.36 13.10
C ASP A 34 -3.71 -15.39 11.99
N VAL A 35 -2.96 -15.29 10.89
CA VAL A 35 -2.89 -16.26 9.79
C VAL A 35 -1.50 -16.25 9.15
N THR A 36 -1.04 -17.41 8.70
CA THR A 36 0.17 -17.57 7.91
C THR A 36 -0.18 -18.08 6.51
N LEU A 37 0.42 -17.48 5.49
CA LEU A 37 0.31 -17.88 4.10
C LEU A 37 1.65 -18.50 3.69
N ALA A 38 1.67 -19.81 3.45
CA ALA A 38 2.87 -20.55 3.07
C ALA A 38 2.90 -20.78 1.55
N CYS A 39 4.05 -20.51 0.95
CA CYS A 39 4.32 -20.65 -0.46
C CYS A 39 5.75 -21.21 -0.62
N ASN A 40 5.85 -22.46 -1.07
CA ASN A 40 7.11 -23.22 -1.11
C ASN A 40 7.82 -23.19 0.26
N GLU A 41 9.09 -22.78 0.28
CA GLU A 41 9.92 -22.68 1.48
C GLU A 41 9.75 -21.36 2.25
N GLN A 42 8.83 -20.49 1.82
CA GLN A 42 8.64 -19.16 2.37
C GLN A 42 7.22 -18.97 2.89
N SER A 43 7.05 -18.01 3.80
CA SER A 43 5.72 -17.67 4.32
C SER A 43 5.59 -16.20 4.66
N LEU A 44 4.35 -15.71 4.64
CA LEU A 44 3.96 -14.37 5.06
C LEU A 44 2.93 -14.47 6.17
N LYS A 45 3.03 -13.62 7.19
CA LYS A 45 1.97 -13.45 8.18
C LYS A 45 1.03 -12.34 7.77
N ALA A 46 -0.23 -12.42 8.16
CA ALA A 46 -1.24 -11.42 7.86
C ALA A 46 -2.39 -11.46 8.88
N HIS A 47 -3.36 -10.56 8.69
CA HIS A 47 -4.60 -10.50 9.45
C HIS A 47 -5.75 -11.13 8.67
N LYS A 48 -6.46 -12.10 9.28
CA LYS A 48 -7.64 -12.75 8.71
C LYS A 48 -8.70 -11.76 8.28
N VAL A 49 -8.95 -10.73 9.11
CA VAL A 49 -9.99 -9.73 8.86
C VAL A 49 -9.71 -8.94 7.57
N VAL A 50 -8.46 -8.54 7.35
CA VAL A 50 -8.05 -7.79 6.16
C VAL A 50 -8.12 -8.70 4.92
N LEU A 51 -7.57 -9.91 5.01
CA LEU A 51 -7.65 -10.88 3.91
C LEU A 51 -9.10 -11.20 3.53
N SER A 52 -9.97 -11.42 4.50
CA SER A 52 -11.39 -11.73 4.27
C SER A 52 -12.16 -10.55 3.66
N ALA A 53 -11.82 -9.32 4.04
CA ALA A 53 -12.44 -8.12 3.47
C ALA A 53 -12.08 -7.94 1.98
N CYS A 54 -10.86 -8.30 1.61
CA CYS A 54 -10.29 -8.07 0.27
C CYS A 54 -10.38 -9.29 -0.66
N SER A 55 -10.69 -10.49 -0.14
CA SER A 55 -10.74 -11.74 -0.91
C SER A 55 -11.92 -12.61 -0.51
N SER A 56 -12.79 -12.92 -1.47
CA SER A 56 -13.88 -13.87 -1.24
C SER A 56 -13.37 -15.31 -1.03
N TYR A 57 -12.22 -15.65 -1.61
CA TYR A 57 -11.55 -16.94 -1.39
C TYR A 57 -11.08 -17.08 0.07
N PHE A 58 -10.31 -16.12 0.58
CA PHE A 58 -9.83 -16.17 1.97
C PHE A 58 -10.98 -16.06 2.95
N GLN A 59 -11.98 -15.22 2.67
CA GLN A 59 -13.18 -15.11 3.51
C GLN A 59 -13.87 -16.46 3.68
N LYS A 60 -14.19 -17.14 2.57
CA LYS A 60 -14.84 -18.45 2.59
C LYS A 60 -13.98 -19.46 3.36
N LEU A 61 -12.70 -19.56 3.00
CA LEU A 61 -11.77 -20.53 3.59
C LEU A 61 -11.63 -20.36 5.10
N LEU A 62 -11.47 -19.12 5.58
CA LEU A 62 -11.25 -18.82 7.00
C LEU A 62 -12.52 -18.95 7.84
N ILE A 63 -13.70 -18.69 7.28
CA ILE A 63 -14.99 -18.91 7.95
C ILE A 63 -15.28 -20.41 8.08
N GLU A 64 -15.05 -21.18 7.01
CA GLU A 64 -15.32 -22.63 7.00
C GLU A 64 -14.34 -23.41 7.87
N ASN A 65 -13.15 -22.85 8.15
CA ASN A 65 -12.08 -23.51 8.91
C ASN A 65 -11.63 -22.64 10.10
N PRO A 66 -12.45 -22.50 11.15
CA PRO A 66 -12.11 -21.67 12.30
C PRO A 66 -10.89 -22.22 13.03
N CYS A 67 -9.82 -21.42 13.08
CA CYS A 67 -8.58 -21.75 13.75
C CYS A 67 -7.96 -20.48 14.34
N LYS A 68 -7.25 -20.61 15.47
CA LYS A 68 -6.56 -19.49 16.11
C LYS A 68 -5.52 -18.87 15.17
N HIS A 69 -4.72 -19.70 14.51
CA HIS A 69 -3.68 -19.26 13.56
C HIS A 69 -3.47 -20.28 12.44
N PRO A 70 -4.36 -20.33 11.42
CA PRO A 70 -4.22 -21.27 10.32
C PRO A 70 -3.00 -20.95 9.47
N THR A 71 -2.36 -22.01 8.97
CA THR A 71 -1.34 -21.91 7.91
C THR A 71 -1.96 -22.39 6.60
N ILE A 72 -2.15 -21.47 5.65
CA ILE A 72 -2.74 -21.74 4.34
C ILE A 72 -1.61 -21.99 3.35
N ILE A 73 -1.56 -23.18 2.79
CA ILE A 73 -0.50 -23.61 1.87
C ILE A 73 -0.96 -23.37 0.42
N MET A 74 -0.15 -22.65 -0.36
CA MET A 74 -0.42 -22.29 -1.75
C MET A 74 0.70 -22.79 -2.67
N PRO A 75 0.65 -24.06 -3.11
CA PRO A 75 1.76 -24.71 -3.82
C PRO A 75 1.95 -24.24 -5.28
N HIS A 76 1.00 -23.49 -5.84
CA HIS A 76 1.03 -23.04 -7.24
C HIS A 76 1.08 -21.52 -7.38
N VAL A 77 1.45 -20.83 -6.31
CA VAL A 77 1.65 -19.38 -6.30
C VAL A 77 3.14 -19.10 -6.19
N CYS A 78 3.66 -18.13 -6.93
CA CYS A 78 5.03 -17.65 -6.75
C CYS A 78 5.09 -16.74 -5.51
N PHE A 79 6.15 -16.85 -4.71
CA PHE A 79 6.30 -16.03 -3.50
C PHE A 79 6.29 -14.52 -3.80
N THR A 80 6.91 -14.11 -4.91
CA THR A 80 6.93 -12.72 -5.36
C THR A 80 5.52 -12.19 -5.64
N ASP A 81 4.69 -12.95 -6.37
CA ASP A 81 3.31 -12.56 -6.64
C ASP A 81 2.50 -12.50 -5.34
N LEU A 82 2.66 -13.48 -4.45
CA LEU A 82 1.99 -13.48 -3.15
C LEU A 82 2.37 -12.25 -2.32
N LYS A 83 3.65 -11.88 -2.31
CA LYS A 83 4.12 -10.67 -1.63
C LYS A 83 3.47 -9.42 -2.20
N PHE A 84 3.42 -9.28 -3.53
CA PHE A 84 2.73 -8.15 -4.18
C PHE A 84 1.24 -8.11 -3.86
N ILE A 85 0.55 -9.26 -3.83
CA ILE A 85 -0.85 -9.33 -3.42
C ILE A 85 -1.03 -8.80 -2.00
N ILE A 86 -0.18 -9.21 -1.05
CA ILE A 86 -0.26 -8.74 0.33
C ILE A 86 0.05 -7.25 0.42
N GLU A 87 1.10 -6.76 -0.24
CA GLU A 87 1.40 -5.33 -0.29
C GLU A 87 0.22 -4.52 -0.87
N PHE A 88 -0.39 -4.98 -1.97
CA PHE A 88 -1.57 -4.34 -2.55
C PHE A 88 -2.75 -4.31 -1.59
N VAL A 89 -3.03 -5.41 -0.89
CA VAL A 89 -4.12 -5.50 0.09
C VAL A 89 -3.96 -4.50 1.24
N TYR A 90 -2.72 -4.20 1.66
CA TYR A 90 -2.45 -3.31 2.79
C TYR A 90 -2.14 -1.86 2.41
N ARG A 91 -1.74 -1.60 1.17
CA ARG A 91 -1.41 -0.24 0.68
C ARG A 91 -2.49 0.33 -0.24
N GLY A 92 -3.27 -0.52 -0.90
CA GLY A 92 -4.23 -0.15 -1.95
C GLY A 92 -3.59 0.04 -3.33
N GLU A 93 -2.25 0.05 -3.42
CA GLU A 93 -1.48 0.24 -4.64
C GLU A 93 -0.10 -0.45 -4.54
N ILE A 94 0.44 -0.85 -5.69
CA ILE A 94 1.79 -1.42 -5.84
C ILE A 94 2.36 -1.04 -7.20
N ASP A 95 3.68 -0.95 -7.26
CA ASP A 95 4.44 -0.81 -8.50
C ASP A 95 4.97 -2.18 -8.91
N VAL A 96 4.71 -2.58 -10.14
CA VAL A 96 5.18 -3.87 -10.70
C VAL A 96 5.69 -3.68 -12.12
N SER A 97 6.66 -4.49 -12.52
CA SER A 97 7.13 -4.50 -13.91
C SER A 97 6.11 -5.16 -14.84
N GLN A 98 6.21 -4.86 -16.14
CA GLN A 98 5.38 -5.50 -17.17
C GLN A 98 5.51 -7.03 -17.17
N THR A 99 6.70 -7.53 -16.83
CA THR A 99 6.99 -8.98 -16.75
C THR A 99 6.32 -9.65 -15.56
N GLU A 100 6.12 -8.94 -14.44
CA GLU A 100 5.47 -9.47 -13.23
C GLU A 100 3.94 -9.32 -13.29
N LEU A 101 3.44 -8.33 -14.03
CA LEU A 101 2.01 -8.01 -14.06
C LEU A 101 1.13 -9.21 -14.44
N GLN A 102 1.53 -9.97 -15.46
CA GLN A 102 0.72 -11.10 -15.95
C GLN A 102 0.64 -12.26 -14.95
N SER A 103 1.72 -12.58 -14.24
CA SER A 103 1.70 -13.63 -13.20
C SER A 103 0.89 -13.15 -12.00
N LEU A 104 1.12 -11.92 -11.56
CA LEU A 104 0.41 -11.29 -10.45
C LEU A 104 -1.10 -11.30 -10.66
N LEU A 105 -1.59 -10.88 -11.83
CA LEU A 105 -3.03 -10.85 -12.12
C LEU A 105 -3.65 -12.26 -12.11
N LYS A 106 -2.94 -13.27 -12.59
CA LYS A 106 -3.40 -14.67 -12.49
C LYS A 106 -3.50 -15.13 -11.04
N THR A 107 -2.50 -14.83 -10.22
CA THR A 107 -2.55 -15.11 -8.78
C THR A 107 -3.69 -14.34 -8.10
N ALA A 108 -3.89 -13.07 -8.46
CA ALA A 108 -4.99 -12.26 -7.94
C ALA A 108 -6.34 -12.90 -8.24
N ASP A 109 -6.58 -13.37 -9.47
CA ASP A 109 -7.82 -14.07 -9.83
C ASP A 109 -7.96 -15.41 -9.12
N GLN A 110 -6.89 -16.20 -8.97
CA GLN A 110 -6.95 -17.44 -8.19
C GLN A 110 -7.38 -17.17 -6.74
N LEU A 111 -6.82 -16.14 -6.13
CA LEU A 111 -7.12 -15.71 -4.76
C LEU A 111 -8.33 -14.78 -4.66
N LYS A 112 -9.03 -14.50 -5.77
CA LYS A 112 -10.22 -13.65 -5.83
C LYS A 112 -10.06 -12.29 -5.10
N ILE A 113 -8.92 -11.63 -5.33
CA ILE A 113 -8.57 -10.32 -4.76
C ILE A 113 -9.38 -9.19 -5.44
N LYS A 114 -10.21 -8.49 -4.66
CA LYS A 114 -10.98 -7.33 -5.11
C LYS A 114 -10.06 -6.25 -5.68
N GLY A 115 -10.52 -5.53 -6.71
CA GLY A 115 -9.74 -4.49 -7.40
C GLY A 115 -8.74 -5.01 -8.44
N LEU A 116 -8.21 -6.24 -8.29
CA LEU A 116 -7.30 -6.86 -9.27
C LEU A 116 -8.00 -7.89 -10.17
N CYS A 117 -8.99 -8.64 -9.66
CA CYS A 117 -9.71 -9.65 -10.46
C CYS A 117 -10.66 -9.07 -11.51
N GLU A 118 -11.21 -7.87 -11.27
CA GLU A 118 -12.19 -7.25 -12.17
C GLU A 118 -11.57 -6.89 -13.53
N GLN A 119 -10.24 -6.70 -13.59
CA GLN A 119 -9.53 -6.42 -14.83
C GLN A 119 -9.49 -7.58 -15.83
N ILE A 120 -9.66 -8.83 -15.37
CA ILE A 120 -9.60 -10.02 -16.24
C ILE A 120 -10.94 -10.29 -16.94
N LYS A 121 -12.05 -9.77 -16.38
CA LYS A 121 -13.42 -10.14 -16.84
C LYS A 121 -14.10 -9.12 -17.73
N GLY A 122 -13.56 -7.91 -17.88
CA GLY A 122 -14.20 -6.91 -18.72
C GLY A 122 -13.39 -5.65 -18.87
N LEU A 123 -13.08 -5.32 -20.12
CA LEU A 123 -12.74 -3.98 -20.56
C LEU A 123 -13.96 -3.05 -20.37
N SER A 124 -14.31 -2.68 -19.14
CA SER A 124 -15.27 -1.59 -18.87
C SER A 124 -15.31 -1.20 -17.39
N THR A 125 -14.76 -0.01 -17.12
CA THR A 125 -15.24 0.98 -16.13
C THR A 125 -15.15 0.65 -14.64
N THR A 126 -13.94 0.78 -14.08
CA THR A 126 -13.63 1.65 -12.91
C THR A 126 -12.11 1.74 -12.73
N SER A 127 -11.67 2.91 -12.29
CA SER A 127 -10.34 3.50 -12.39
C SER A 127 -9.22 2.77 -11.61
N PHE A 128 -8.39 2.01 -12.33
CA PHE A 128 -6.96 1.97 -12.05
C PHE A 128 -6.26 2.59 -13.26
N LEU A 129 -5.60 3.72 -13.04
CA LEU A 129 -4.65 4.23 -14.01
C LEU A 129 -3.43 3.31 -13.92
N VAL A 130 -3.33 2.33 -14.81
CA VAL A 130 -2.00 1.82 -15.18
C VAL A 130 -1.32 2.98 -15.90
N GLN A 131 -0.79 3.92 -15.12
CA GLN A 131 0.03 5.01 -15.64
C GLN A 131 1.45 4.46 -15.74
N PRO A 132 2.06 4.47 -16.93
CA PRO A 132 3.51 4.30 -17.03
C PRO A 132 4.16 5.34 -16.12
N LEU A 133 5.08 4.92 -15.25
CA LEU A 133 5.94 5.84 -14.51
C LEU A 133 6.61 6.76 -15.54
N GLU A 134 6.25 8.05 -15.55
CA GLU A 134 6.87 8.98 -16.48
C GLU A 134 8.37 9.10 -16.17
N PRO A 135 9.25 9.07 -17.19
CA PRO A 135 10.67 9.28 -16.97
C PRO A 135 10.87 10.69 -16.39
N ILE A 136 11.60 10.76 -15.28
CA ILE A 136 11.95 12.01 -14.60
C ILE A 136 12.69 12.91 -15.60
N HIS A 137 11.97 13.86 -16.23
CA HIS A 137 12.60 14.93 -16.97
C HIS A 137 13.16 15.93 -15.96
N HIS A 138 14.45 15.81 -15.69
CA HIS A 138 15.22 16.88 -15.05
C HIS A 138 15.22 18.09 -15.99
N PRO A 139 14.75 19.28 -15.57
CA PRO A 139 15.02 20.49 -16.33
C PRO A 139 16.51 20.82 -16.15
N CYS A 140 17.33 20.44 -17.13
CA CYS A 140 18.67 21.00 -17.27
C CYS A 140 18.50 22.47 -17.65
N THR A 141 18.52 23.37 -16.66
CA THR A 141 18.57 24.81 -16.90
C THR A 141 20.03 25.22 -17.03
N SER A 142 20.50 25.29 -18.26
CA SER A 142 21.73 26.00 -18.64
C SER A 142 21.46 27.51 -18.57
N THR A 143 21.57 28.09 -17.38
CA THR A 143 21.65 29.54 -17.24
C THR A 143 23.12 29.96 -17.32
N THR A 144 23.51 30.44 -18.49
CA THR A 144 24.71 31.24 -18.70
C THR A 144 24.59 32.55 -17.90
N GLY A 145 25.23 32.60 -16.72
CA GLY A 145 25.39 33.80 -15.91
C GLY A 145 26.86 34.12 -15.75
N THR A 146 27.30 35.20 -16.40
CA THR A 146 28.59 35.89 -16.23
C THR A 146 28.93 36.19 -14.76
N PRO A 147 30.20 36.12 -14.34
CA PRO A 147 30.62 36.49 -12.98
C PRO A 147 30.84 38.01 -12.88
N PRO A 148 30.51 38.67 -11.76
CA PRO A 148 31.13 39.93 -11.41
C PRO A 148 32.37 39.70 -10.53
N SER A 149 33.44 40.39 -10.91
CA SER A 149 34.74 40.43 -10.24
C SER A 149 34.69 41.02 -8.83
N ASP A 150 35.64 40.53 -8.04
CA ASP A 150 36.15 40.98 -6.74
C ASP A 150 35.93 42.44 -6.35
N GLN A 151 35.43 42.64 -5.12
CA GLN A 151 36.00 43.60 -4.15
C GLN A 151 35.86 43.06 -2.71
N HIS A 152 36.99 42.67 -2.09
CA HIS A 152 37.24 42.72 -0.64
C HIS A 152 37.67 44.17 -0.29
N PRO A 153 37.58 44.74 0.95
CA PRO A 153 37.77 44.14 2.28
C PRO A 153 36.73 44.63 3.34
N THR A 154 36.66 44.29 4.64
CA THR A 154 37.64 43.96 5.69
C THR A 154 36.86 43.45 6.93
N MET A 155 37.54 42.72 7.82
CA MET A 155 37.05 42.21 9.11
C MET A 155 36.43 43.25 10.06
N ARG A 156 35.50 42.80 10.92
CA ARG A 156 35.57 43.01 12.39
C ARG A 156 34.71 42.01 13.17
N THR A 157 35.38 41.33 14.08
CA THR A 157 34.89 40.46 15.14
C THR A 157 34.21 41.24 16.24
N HIS A 158 33.08 40.77 16.78
CA HIS A 158 32.70 41.05 18.17
C HIS A 158 32.02 39.84 18.81
N THR A 159 32.79 39.15 19.63
CA THR A 159 32.33 38.37 20.78
C THR A 159 31.78 39.32 21.85
N ASN A 160 30.68 38.98 22.51
CA ASN A 160 30.63 38.90 23.97
C ASN A 160 29.27 38.41 24.51
N THR A 161 29.33 37.28 25.21
CA THR A 161 28.55 36.93 26.41
C THR A 161 28.87 37.93 27.55
N PRO A 162 28.07 38.03 28.63
CA PRO A 162 27.70 36.92 29.53
C PRO A 162 26.21 36.58 29.55
#